data_AF-A0A166BQS4-F1
#
_entry.id   AF-A0A166BQS4-F1
#
_cell.length_a   1.000
_cell.length_b   1.000
_cell.length_c   1.000
_cell.angle_alpha   90.00
_cell.angle_beta   90.00
_cell.angle_gamma   90.00
#
_symmetry.space_group_name_H-M   'P 1'
#
loop_
_entity.id
_entity.type
_entity.pdbx_description
1 polymer ?
#
loop_
_entity_poly.entity_id
_entity_poly.type
_entity_poly.pdbx_seq_one_letter_code
_entity_poly.pdbx_strand_id
1 'polypeptide(L)'
;MYIDLYASLADVPPQHPFLAAFNAVASTLETRSAHDLLDDTVSRDELAKPWACAERVLELVVHELRVRRNAIVPGISRLPPEVLSLILLHCSNNESPREPLPEDDIGEYLYYVDRDQYYEEDQAHHDWNRLVLPLGGQLGWIRLTHVCRSWRSLLLNTPKHWADSFGLLPAASKEILQRAGNRFPVTIHAIATDSRDMTWTFADLFTSNTSLIPASVRSRVRAIYCLDLRSAPTTLTRNDSEVNH
;
A
#
# COMPACT_ATOMS: atom_id res chain seq x y z
N MET A 1 9.42 -7.42 -21.61
CA MET A 1 10.28 -8.46 -21.00
C MET A 1 11.62 -7.82 -20.72
N TYR A 2 11.85 -7.33 -19.49
CA TYR A 2 13.18 -6.87 -19.08
C TYR A 2 14.02 -8.12 -18.86
N ILE A 3 15.12 -8.25 -19.60
CA ILE A 3 16.10 -9.31 -19.36
C ILE A 3 16.88 -8.89 -18.12
N ASP A 4 16.75 -9.63 -17.03
CA ASP A 4 17.71 -9.54 -15.92
C ASP A 4 19.06 -10.02 -16.47
N LEU A 5 19.91 -9.05 -16.82
CA LEU A 5 21.22 -9.31 -17.41
C LEU A 5 22.18 -10.01 -16.43
N TYR A 6 21.91 -9.93 -15.13
CA TYR A 6 22.75 -10.49 -14.06
C TYR A 6 21.86 -11.01 -12.92
N ALA A 7 21.98 -12.29 -12.56
CA ALA A 7 21.20 -12.90 -11.47
C ALA A 7 21.93 -12.78 -10.11
N SER A 8 23.25 -12.61 -10.14
CA SER A 8 24.12 -12.47 -8.98
C SER A 8 25.26 -11.49 -9.24
N LEU A 9 25.95 -11.05 -8.18
CA LEU A 9 27.14 -10.21 -8.31
C LEU A 9 28.28 -10.93 -9.08
N ALA A 10 28.30 -12.27 -9.05
CA ALA A 10 29.28 -13.07 -9.77
C ALA A 10 29.09 -13.05 -11.30
N ASP A 11 27.89 -12.69 -11.77
CA ASP A 11 27.60 -12.57 -13.20
C ASP A 11 28.09 -11.23 -13.77
N VAL A 12 28.40 -10.25 -12.90
CA VAL A 12 28.87 -8.93 -13.31
C VAL A 12 30.34 -9.05 -13.79
N PRO A 13 30.68 -8.59 -15.00
CA PRO A 13 32.04 -8.68 -15.52
C PRO A 13 33.06 -8.05 -14.57
N PRO A 14 34.22 -8.68 -14.30
CA PRO A 14 35.23 -8.16 -13.36
C PRO A 14 35.71 -6.74 -13.69
N GLN A 15 35.74 -6.39 -14.99
CA GLN A 15 36.11 -5.07 -15.50
C GLN A 15 35.00 -4.00 -15.37
N HIS A 16 33.85 -4.33 -14.76
CA HIS A 16 32.77 -3.37 -14.59
C HIS A 16 33.17 -2.27 -13.58
N PRO A 17 33.04 -0.98 -13.93
CA PRO A 17 33.59 0.11 -13.11
C PRO A 17 33.00 0.17 -11.70
N PHE A 18 31.70 -0.16 -11.54
CA PHE A 18 31.09 -0.21 -10.20
C PHE A 18 31.60 -1.38 -9.36
N LEU A 19 31.92 -2.52 -9.97
CA LEU A 19 32.45 -3.67 -9.26
C LEU A 19 33.90 -3.39 -8.82
N ALA A 20 34.70 -2.79 -9.71
CA ALA A 20 36.05 -2.33 -9.38
C ALA A 20 36.04 -1.32 -8.21
N ALA A 21 35.15 -0.33 -8.26
CA ALA A 21 35.01 0.66 -7.18
C ALA A 21 34.56 0.01 -5.86
N PHE A 22 33.58 -0.90 -5.90
CA PHE A 22 33.12 -1.64 -4.73
C PHE A 22 34.24 -2.47 -4.10
N ASN A 23 34.98 -3.24 -4.92
CA ASN A 23 36.09 -4.06 -4.44
C ASN A 23 37.21 -3.21 -3.81
N ALA A 24 37.49 -2.03 -4.37
CA ALA A 24 38.47 -1.11 -3.78
C ALA A 24 38.03 -0.61 -2.39
N VAL A 25 36.74 -0.29 -2.22
CA VAL A 25 36.18 0.09 -0.91
C VAL A 25 36.21 -1.09 0.07
N ALA A 26 35.74 -2.26 -0.35
CA ALA A 26 35.72 -3.46 0.48
C ALA A 26 37.13 -3.86 0.95
N SER A 27 38.11 -3.89 0.04
CA SER A 27 39.51 -4.20 0.37
C SER A 27 40.10 -3.19 1.37
N THR A 28 39.74 -1.92 1.26
CA THR A 28 40.17 -0.89 2.23
C THR A 28 39.57 -1.13 3.61
N LEU A 29 38.28 -1.50 3.68
CA LEU A 29 37.60 -1.81 4.94
C LEU A 29 38.15 -3.08 5.58
N GLU A 30 38.40 -4.13 4.79
CA GLU A 30 39.00 -5.39 5.26
C GLU A 30 40.40 -5.19 5.82
N THR A 31 41.24 -4.41 5.13
CA THR A 31 42.60 -4.08 5.60
C THR A 31 42.54 -3.34 6.93
N ARG A 32 41.59 -2.41 7.09
CA ARG A 32 41.39 -1.70 8.35
C ARG A 32 40.91 -2.62 9.47
N SER A 33 39.94 -3.49 9.18
CA SER A 33 39.45 -4.47 10.15
C SER A 33 40.53 -5.46 10.58
N ALA A 34 41.43 -5.86 9.66
CA ALA A 34 42.55 -6.75 9.99
C ALA A 34 43.57 -6.07 10.91
N HIS A 35 43.81 -4.77 10.75
CA HIS A 35 44.68 -4.01 11.65
C HIS A 35 44.07 -3.83 13.04
N ASP A 36 42.78 -3.50 13.11
CA ASP A 36 42.08 -3.21 14.37
C ASP A 36 41.87 -4.49 15.21
N LEU A 37 41.79 -5.69 14.60
CA LEU A 37 41.68 -6.97 15.31
C LEU A 37 42.94 -7.35 16.11
N LEU A 38 44.09 -6.72 15.84
CA LEU A 38 45.31 -6.91 16.63
C LEU A 38 45.27 -6.09 17.93
N ASP A 39 44.34 -5.14 18.05
CA ASP A 39 44.11 -4.33 19.24
C ASP A 39 42.89 -4.89 19.99
N ASP A 40 43.15 -5.71 21.01
CA ASP A 40 42.15 -6.43 21.83
C ASP A 40 41.16 -5.49 22.56
N THR A 41 41.37 -4.17 22.45
CA THR A 41 40.51 -3.13 23.04
C THR A 41 39.39 -2.64 22.13
N VAL A 42 39.42 -2.97 20.83
CA VAL A 42 38.44 -2.43 19.87
C VAL A 42 37.12 -3.20 19.95
N SER A 43 36.05 -2.51 20.34
CA SER A 43 34.70 -3.05 20.34
C SER A 43 34.26 -3.41 18.92
N ARG A 44 33.53 -4.53 18.77
CA ARG A 44 32.88 -4.94 17.51
C ARG A 44 32.01 -3.83 16.90
N ASP A 45 31.44 -2.97 17.74
CA ASP A 45 30.64 -1.83 17.29
C ASP A 45 31.47 -0.79 16.51
N GLU A 46 32.73 -0.58 16.88
CA GLU A 46 33.62 0.33 16.15
C GLU A 46 33.99 -0.24 14.77
N LEU A 47 34.15 -1.55 14.66
CA LEU A 47 34.39 -2.24 13.39
C LEU A 47 33.16 -2.21 12.47
N ALA A 48 31.93 -2.18 13.02
CA ALA A 48 30.71 -2.15 12.24
C ALA A 48 30.41 -0.77 11.60
N LYS A 49 30.85 0.33 12.24
CA LYS A 49 30.55 1.70 11.76
C LYS A 49 31.01 1.98 10.32
N PRO A 50 32.25 1.64 9.91
CA PRO A 50 32.68 1.86 8.53
C PRO A 50 31.85 1.10 7.49
N TRP A 51 31.45 -0.14 7.80
CA TRP A 51 30.59 -0.94 6.92
C TRP A 51 29.20 -0.34 6.78
N ALA A 52 28.58 0.09 7.89
CA ALA A 52 27.30 0.79 7.87
C ALA A 52 27.36 2.11 7.06
N CYS A 53 28.49 2.83 7.15
CA CYS A 53 28.72 4.03 6.34
C CYS A 53 28.81 3.71 4.83
N ALA A 54 29.57 2.67 4.46
CA ALA A 54 29.71 2.23 3.07
C ALA A 54 28.38 1.75 2.48
N GLU A 55 27.61 0.96 3.24
CA GLU A 55 26.24 0.56 2.87
C GLU A 55 25.38 1.81 2.61
N ARG A 56 25.40 2.79 3.52
CA ARG A 56 24.64 4.03 3.34
C ARG A 56 25.04 4.81 2.09
N VAL A 57 26.33 4.86 1.75
CA VAL A 57 26.80 5.50 0.51
C VAL A 57 26.29 4.76 -0.72
N LEU A 58 26.32 3.42 -0.73
CA LEU A 58 25.80 2.62 -1.84
C LEU A 58 24.29 2.85 -2.03
N GLU A 59 23.52 2.91 -0.94
CA GLU A 59 22.10 3.25 -1.00
C GLU A 59 21.86 4.60 -1.69
N LEU A 60 22.66 5.62 -1.35
CA LEU A 60 22.57 6.96 -1.95
C LEU A 60 22.93 6.95 -3.44
N VAL A 61 23.95 6.18 -3.84
CA VAL A 61 24.32 6.03 -5.26
C VAL A 61 23.22 5.34 -6.05
N VAL A 62 22.67 4.24 -5.53
CA VAL A 62 21.53 3.53 -6.15
C VAL A 62 20.32 4.46 -6.24
N HIS A 63 20.06 5.27 -5.22
CA HIS A 63 19.01 6.27 -5.22
C HIS A 63 19.21 7.29 -6.36
N GLU A 64 20.40 7.88 -6.48
CA GLU A 64 20.73 8.85 -7.52
C GLU A 64 20.63 8.25 -8.93
N LEU A 65 21.09 7.01 -9.13
CA LEU A 65 20.93 6.29 -10.39
C LEU A 65 19.45 6.12 -10.77
N ARG A 66 18.60 5.76 -9.81
CA ARG A 66 17.15 5.67 -10.03
C ARG A 66 16.55 7.03 -10.39
N VAL A 67 16.96 8.10 -9.71
CA VAL A 67 16.52 9.47 -10.02
C VAL A 67 16.88 9.86 -11.44
N ARG A 68 18.13 9.66 -11.87
CA ARG A 68 18.59 9.97 -13.23
C ARG A 68 17.89 9.11 -14.29
N ARG A 69 17.78 7.80 -14.05
CA ARG A 69 17.05 6.89 -14.94
C ARG A 69 15.61 7.36 -15.12
N ASN A 70 14.93 7.69 -14.02
CA ASN A 70 13.55 8.15 -14.05
C ASN A 70 13.40 9.52 -14.74
N ALA A 71 14.44 10.35 -14.78
CA ALA A 71 14.44 11.61 -15.53
C ALA A 71 14.67 11.43 -17.04
N ILE A 72 15.38 10.37 -17.44
CA ILE A 72 15.83 10.16 -18.83
C ILE A 72 14.96 9.16 -19.59
N VAL A 73 14.64 8.02 -18.97
CA VAL A 73 14.11 6.84 -19.68
C VAL A 73 12.60 6.90 -19.91
N PRO A 74 11.74 7.18 -18.90
CA PRO A 74 10.30 7.21 -19.12
C PRO A 74 9.90 8.56 -19.71
N GLY A 75 9.32 8.56 -20.92
CA GLY A 75 8.72 9.77 -21.50
C GLY A 75 7.68 10.40 -20.58
N ILE A 76 6.96 9.59 -19.80
CA ILE A 76 5.95 10.03 -18.84
C ILE A 76 6.51 10.92 -17.72
N SER A 77 7.78 10.74 -17.32
CA SER A 77 8.40 11.56 -16.27
C SER A 77 8.78 12.97 -16.75
N ARG A 78 8.75 13.21 -18.07
CA ARG A 78 9.05 14.52 -18.68
C ARG A 78 7.78 15.35 -18.91
N LEU A 79 6.61 14.80 -18.63
CA LEU A 79 5.36 15.53 -18.74
C LEU A 79 5.34 16.68 -17.73
N PRO A 80 4.71 17.82 -18.07
CA PRO A 80 4.44 18.88 -17.11
C PRO A 80 3.70 18.33 -15.87
N PRO A 81 3.96 18.87 -14.67
CA PRO A 81 3.36 18.36 -13.44
C PRO A 81 1.83 18.37 -13.45
N GLU A 82 1.19 19.26 -14.21
CA GLU A 82 -0.26 19.35 -14.39
C GLU A 82 -0.80 18.12 -15.14
N VAL A 83 -0.17 17.76 -16.26
CA VAL A 83 -0.54 16.58 -17.06
C VAL A 83 -0.32 15.30 -16.24
N LEU A 84 0.82 15.23 -15.54
CA LEU A 84 1.10 14.09 -14.68
C LEU A 84 0.10 13.97 -13.54
N SER A 85 -0.34 15.09 -12.94
CA SER A 85 -1.37 15.09 -11.90
C SER A 85 -2.72 14.60 -12.41
N LEU A 86 -3.10 14.91 -13.66
CA LEU A 86 -4.32 14.37 -14.28
C LEU A 86 -4.24 12.85 -14.48
N ILE A 87 -3.09 12.34 -14.92
CA ILE A 87 -2.87 10.88 -15.05
C ILE A 87 -2.96 10.22 -13.67
N LEU A 88 -2.27 10.77 -12.69
CA LEU A 88 -2.25 10.25 -11.31
C LEU A 88 -3.65 10.28 -10.67
N LEU A 89 -4.43 11.32 -10.92
CA LEU A 89 -5.84 11.41 -10.51
C LEU A 89 -6.69 10.34 -11.18
N HIS A 90 -6.48 10.09 -12.47
CA HIS A 90 -7.17 9.00 -13.15
C HIS A 90 -6.79 7.63 -12.55
N CYS A 91 -5.50 7.39 -12.28
CA CYS A 91 -5.06 6.17 -11.61
C CYS A 91 -5.66 6.04 -10.21
N SER A 92 -5.72 7.11 -9.41
CA SER A 92 -6.30 7.04 -8.06
C SER A 92 -7.78 6.68 -8.06
N ASN A 93 -8.51 7.12 -9.08
CA ASN A 93 -9.94 6.83 -9.20
C ASN A 93 -10.22 5.39 -9.67
N ASN A 94 -9.26 4.75 -10.35
CA ASN A 94 -9.44 3.40 -10.88
C ASN A 94 -8.70 2.32 -10.07
N GLU A 95 -7.69 2.69 -9.31
CA GLU A 95 -6.84 1.78 -8.54
C GLU A 95 -6.83 2.15 -7.06
N SER A 96 -7.95 2.01 -6.37
CA SER A 96 -8.00 2.23 -4.92
C SER A 96 -7.10 1.24 -4.16
N PRO A 97 -6.46 1.67 -3.05
CA PRO A 97 -5.78 0.75 -2.16
C PRO A 97 -6.79 -0.23 -1.54
N ARG A 98 -6.35 -1.44 -1.24
CA ARG A 98 -7.17 -2.52 -0.68
C ARG A 98 -6.35 -3.39 0.24
N GLU A 99 -6.91 -3.67 1.40
CA GLU A 99 -6.36 -4.67 2.31
C GLU A 99 -6.67 -6.08 1.79
N PRO A 100 -5.80 -7.07 2.01
CA PRO A 100 -6.17 -8.46 1.75
C PRO A 100 -7.37 -8.86 2.62
N LEU A 101 -8.39 -9.45 1.99
CA LEU A 101 -9.49 -10.11 2.68
C LEU A 101 -9.16 -11.61 2.80
N PRO A 102 -9.54 -12.28 3.90
CA PRO A 102 -9.42 -13.73 4.02
C PRO A 102 -10.20 -14.44 2.92
N GLU A 103 -9.62 -15.50 2.37
CA GLU A 103 -10.23 -16.25 1.26
C GLU A 103 -11.61 -16.81 1.62
N ASP A 104 -11.79 -17.23 2.89
CA ASP A 104 -13.05 -17.76 3.40
C ASP A 104 -14.20 -16.74 3.30
N ASP A 105 -13.95 -15.47 3.64
CA ASP A 105 -14.96 -14.39 3.57
C ASP A 105 -15.31 -14.02 2.12
N ILE A 106 -14.34 -14.14 1.21
CA ILE A 106 -14.53 -13.81 -0.21
C ILE A 106 -15.30 -14.93 -0.92
N GLY A 107 -15.01 -16.19 -0.60
CA GLY A 107 -15.57 -17.36 -1.28
C GLY A 107 -17.10 -17.40 -1.22
N GLU A 108 -17.67 -17.10 -0.05
CA GLU A 108 -19.13 -17.02 0.12
C GLU A 108 -19.74 -15.89 -0.72
N TYR A 109 -19.14 -14.69 -0.69
CA TYR A 109 -19.60 -13.55 -1.50
C TYR A 109 -19.55 -13.84 -3.00
N LEU A 110 -18.43 -14.38 -3.50
CA LEU A 110 -18.28 -14.71 -4.92
C LEU A 110 -19.30 -15.76 -5.37
N TYR A 111 -19.62 -16.73 -4.52
CA TYR A 111 -20.65 -17.73 -4.80
C TYR A 111 -22.03 -17.08 -5.00
N TYR A 112 -22.41 -16.09 -4.18
CA TYR A 112 -23.68 -15.37 -4.36
C TYR A 112 -23.67 -14.46 -5.59
N VAL A 113 -22.59 -13.72 -5.83
CA VAL A 113 -22.47 -12.83 -6.99
C VAL A 113 -22.54 -13.59 -8.32
N ASP A 114 -21.89 -14.74 -8.43
CA ASP A 114 -21.93 -15.58 -9.64
C ASP A 114 -23.35 -16.13 -9.89
N ARG A 115 -24.12 -16.40 -8.83
CA ARG A 115 -25.49 -16.92 -8.94
C ARG A 115 -26.50 -15.85 -9.36
N ASP A 116 -26.30 -14.60 -8.93
CA ASP A 116 -27.22 -13.49 -9.17
C ASP A 116 -26.87 -12.66 -10.43
N GLN A 117 -25.75 -12.95 -11.11
CA GLN A 117 -25.33 -12.32 -12.38
C GLN A 117 -26.34 -12.44 -13.54
N TYR A 118 -27.45 -13.15 -13.35
CA TYR A 118 -28.51 -13.29 -14.36
C TYR A 118 -29.50 -12.11 -14.40
N TYR A 119 -29.49 -11.19 -13.43
CA TYR A 119 -30.45 -10.09 -13.35
C TYR A 119 -29.76 -8.70 -13.30
N GLU A 120 -29.78 -8.03 -14.45
CA GLU A 120 -29.56 -6.58 -14.71
C GLU A 120 -28.17 -5.94 -14.44
N GLU A 121 -27.70 -5.20 -15.46
CA GLU A 121 -26.48 -4.38 -15.52
C GLU A 121 -26.54 -3.14 -14.60
N ASP A 122 -26.73 -3.30 -13.30
CA ASP A 122 -26.73 -2.15 -12.41
C ASP A 122 -25.29 -1.68 -12.10
N GLN A 123 -24.97 -0.42 -12.37
CA GLN A 123 -23.63 0.16 -12.25
C GLN A 123 -23.08 0.08 -10.82
N ALA A 124 -23.96 0.02 -9.81
CA ALA A 124 -23.58 -0.14 -8.42
C ALA A 124 -22.83 -1.46 -8.14
N HIS A 125 -23.11 -2.54 -8.88
CA HIS A 125 -22.39 -3.81 -8.74
C HIS A 125 -20.95 -3.73 -9.27
N HIS A 126 -20.68 -2.88 -10.27
CA HIS A 126 -19.34 -2.73 -10.84
C HIS A 126 -18.34 -2.12 -9.84
N ASP A 127 -18.79 -1.21 -8.97
CA ASP A 127 -17.90 -0.55 -8.00
C ASP A 127 -17.49 -1.49 -6.85
N TRP A 128 -18.37 -2.39 -6.42
CA TRP A 128 -18.03 -3.39 -5.40
C TRP A 128 -17.18 -4.53 -5.93
N ASN A 129 -17.41 -4.94 -7.18
CA ASN A 129 -16.53 -5.89 -7.86
C ASN A 129 -15.09 -5.37 -7.96
N ARG A 130 -14.92 -4.06 -8.12
CA ARG A 130 -13.60 -3.40 -8.02
C ARG A 130 -13.02 -3.38 -6.62
N LEU A 131 -13.77 -3.70 -5.56
CA LEU A 131 -13.26 -3.79 -4.20
C LEU A 131 -12.97 -5.24 -3.79
N VAL A 132 -13.79 -6.20 -4.21
CA VAL A 132 -13.75 -7.60 -3.69
C VAL A 132 -13.05 -8.61 -4.62
N LEU A 133 -13.09 -8.43 -5.95
CA LEU A 133 -12.75 -9.52 -6.88
C LEU A 133 -11.28 -9.99 -6.95
N PRO A 134 -10.25 -9.15 -6.86
CA PRO A 134 -8.89 -9.67 -6.90
C PRO A 134 -8.53 -10.27 -5.55
N LEU A 135 -8.27 -11.57 -5.58
CA LEU A 135 -7.66 -12.34 -4.51
C LEU A 135 -6.28 -11.75 -4.20
N GLY A 136 -6.23 -10.91 -3.16
CA GLY A 136 -5.00 -10.29 -2.68
C GLY A 136 -5.14 -8.80 -2.39
N GLY A 137 -4.51 -8.37 -1.31
CA GLY A 137 -4.37 -6.96 -1.00
C GLY A 137 -3.52 -6.25 -2.05
N GLN A 138 -3.85 -4.99 -2.33
CA GLN A 138 -3.06 -4.16 -3.22
C GLN A 138 -2.91 -2.75 -2.65
N LEU A 139 -1.74 -2.15 -2.86
CA LEU A 139 -1.55 -0.74 -2.50
C LEU A 139 -2.29 0.22 -3.45
N GLY A 140 -2.81 -0.26 -4.58
CA GLY A 140 -3.46 0.60 -5.58
C GLY A 140 -2.55 1.76 -6.01
N TRP A 141 -3.10 2.96 -6.13
CA TRP A 141 -2.38 4.17 -6.50
C TRP A 141 -1.25 4.55 -5.52
N ILE A 142 -1.27 4.05 -4.27
CA ILE A 142 -0.18 4.30 -3.31
C ILE A 142 1.15 3.75 -3.85
N ARG A 143 1.13 2.68 -4.65
CA ARG A 143 2.33 2.14 -5.32
C ARG A 143 3.00 3.17 -6.23
N LEU A 144 2.23 4.09 -6.81
CA LEU A 144 2.74 5.14 -7.70
C LEU A 144 3.61 6.15 -6.93
N THR A 145 3.42 6.26 -5.61
CA THR A 145 4.32 7.06 -4.74
C THR A 145 5.73 6.47 -4.67
N HIS A 146 5.96 5.23 -5.09
CA HIS A 146 7.26 4.57 -5.08
C HIS A 146 8.01 4.64 -6.41
N VAL A 147 7.40 5.17 -7.47
CA VAL A 147 8.03 5.26 -8.81
C VAL A 147 9.22 6.21 -8.80
N CYS A 148 8.99 7.47 -8.42
CA CYS A 148 10.04 8.47 -8.30
C CYS A 148 9.67 9.58 -7.29
N ARG A 149 10.64 10.43 -6.94
CA ARG A 149 10.44 11.55 -6.00
C ARG A 149 9.38 12.55 -6.49
N SER A 150 9.34 12.83 -7.79
CA SER A 150 8.37 13.77 -8.38
C SER A 150 6.94 13.25 -8.22
N TRP A 151 6.69 12.00 -8.59
CA TRP A 151 5.37 11.36 -8.47
C TRP A 151 4.92 11.29 -7.02
N ARG A 152 5.84 10.91 -6.11
CA ARG A 152 5.58 10.95 -4.66
C ARG A 152 5.16 12.34 -4.21
N SER A 153 5.89 13.38 -4.61
CA SER A 153 5.59 14.75 -4.21
C SER A 153 4.21 15.18 -4.68
N LEU A 154 3.82 14.85 -5.92
CA LEU A 154 2.49 15.19 -6.44
C LEU A 154 1.37 14.47 -5.68
N LEU A 155 1.49 13.15 -5.49
CA LEU A 155 0.47 12.35 -4.80
C LEU A 155 0.35 12.67 -3.31
N LEU A 156 1.47 12.90 -2.62
CA LEU A 156 1.45 13.28 -1.20
C LEU A 156 0.86 14.69 -1.00
N ASN A 157 1.06 15.60 -1.97
CA ASN A 157 0.49 16.94 -1.95
C ASN A 157 -0.92 17.03 -2.53
N THR A 158 -1.61 15.90 -2.74
CA THR A 158 -2.99 15.86 -3.21
C THR A 158 -3.91 15.24 -2.16
N PRO A 159 -4.34 16.01 -1.14
CA PRO A 159 -5.10 15.49 0.00
C PRO A 159 -6.42 14.82 -0.37
N LYS A 160 -7.02 15.20 -1.51
CA LYS A 160 -8.27 14.61 -2.00
C LYS A 160 -8.17 13.09 -2.16
N HIS A 161 -7.06 12.56 -2.70
CA HIS A 161 -6.89 11.11 -2.87
C HIS A 161 -6.89 10.36 -1.54
N TRP A 162 -6.26 10.95 -0.53
CA TRP A 162 -6.24 10.41 0.83
C TRP A 162 -7.63 10.46 1.46
N ALA A 163 -8.35 11.58 1.32
CA ALA A 163 -9.69 11.75 1.86
C ALA A 163 -10.70 10.77 1.23
N ASP A 164 -10.53 10.43 -0.05
CA ASP A 164 -11.37 9.46 -0.77
C ASP A 164 -10.98 7.99 -0.48
N SER A 165 -9.86 7.72 0.20
CA SER A 165 -9.38 6.34 0.47
C SER A 165 -9.52 5.91 1.93
N PHE A 166 -10.25 6.65 2.77
CA PHE A 166 -10.33 6.37 4.21
C PHE A 166 -11.12 5.08 4.48
N GLY A 167 -10.57 4.22 5.34
CA GLY A 167 -11.15 2.92 5.69
C GLY A 167 -10.77 1.76 4.76
N LEU A 168 -10.22 2.04 3.57
CA LEU A 168 -9.73 1.00 2.64
C LEU A 168 -8.45 0.30 3.12
N LEU A 169 -7.66 0.99 3.94
CA LEU A 169 -6.48 0.46 4.63
C LEU A 169 -6.58 0.79 6.12
N PRO A 170 -7.31 0.00 6.92
CA PRO A 170 -7.53 0.27 8.34
C PRO A 170 -6.24 0.53 9.12
N ALA A 171 -5.19 -0.25 8.87
CA ALA A 171 -3.87 -0.08 9.50
C ALA A 171 -3.20 1.28 9.18
N ALA A 172 -3.58 1.93 8.07
CA ALA A 172 -3.05 3.23 7.64
C ALA A 172 -3.99 4.41 7.93
N SER A 173 -5.10 4.20 8.65
CA SER A 173 -6.15 5.20 8.88
C SER A 173 -5.63 6.54 9.39
N LYS A 174 -4.71 6.51 10.38
CA LYS A 174 -4.10 7.73 10.94
C LYS A 174 -3.32 8.52 9.89
N GLU A 175 -2.48 7.83 9.11
CA GLU A 175 -1.67 8.45 8.06
C GLU A 175 -2.55 9.00 6.94
N ILE A 176 -3.60 8.26 6.56
CA ILE A 176 -4.57 8.68 5.55
C ILE A 176 -5.28 9.96 5.99
N LEU A 177 -5.80 10.02 7.22
CA LEU A 177 -6.45 11.22 7.75
C LEU A 177 -5.48 12.40 7.86
N GLN A 178 -4.25 12.16 8.30
CA GLN A 178 -3.23 13.19 8.38
C GLN A 178 -2.94 13.79 6.99
N ARG A 179 -2.80 12.96 5.95
CA ARG A 179 -2.53 13.41 4.58
C ARG A 179 -3.75 14.02 3.90
N ALA A 180 -4.96 13.58 4.25
CA ALA A 180 -6.21 14.22 3.84
C ALA A 180 -6.35 15.66 4.38
N GLY A 181 -5.58 15.99 5.43
CA GLY A 181 -5.64 17.27 6.12
C GLY A 181 -7.02 17.53 6.72
N ASN A 182 -7.33 18.80 7.02
CA ASN A 182 -8.60 19.21 7.67
C ASN A 182 -9.61 19.88 6.73
N ARG A 183 -9.32 20.01 5.43
CA ARG A 183 -10.16 20.77 4.49
C ARG A 183 -11.03 19.94 3.54
N PHE A 184 -10.65 18.70 3.23
CA PHE A 184 -11.32 17.92 2.19
C PHE A 184 -12.45 17.04 2.76
N PRO A 185 -13.59 16.92 2.07
CA PRO A 185 -14.61 15.95 2.44
C PRO A 185 -14.08 14.52 2.38
N VAL A 186 -14.40 13.70 3.38
CA VAL A 186 -13.91 12.33 3.55
C VAL A 186 -14.96 11.33 3.07
N THR A 187 -14.51 10.35 2.31
CA THR A 187 -15.30 9.17 1.96
C THR A 187 -14.90 8.02 2.88
N ILE A 188 -15.86 7.45 3.60
CA ILE A 188 -15.60 6.33 4.52
C ILE A 188 -15.93 5.02 3.81
N HIS A 189 -14.98 4.09 3.78
CA HIS A 189 -15.19 2.72 3.33
C HIS A 189 -15.14 1.79 4.54
N ALA A 190 -16.19 0.98 4.72
CA ALA A 190 -16.29 -0.02 5.77
C ALA A 190 -16.51 -1.39 5.13
N ILE A 191 -15.69 -2.37 5.50
CA ILE A 191 -15.88 -3.77 5.11
C ILE A 191 -15.96 -4.58 6.41
N ALA A 192 -17.13 -5.15 6.68
CA ALA A 192 -17.33 -6.05 7.82
C ALA A 192 -17.17 -7.49 7.33
N THR A 193 -16.42 -8.32 8.07
CA THR A 193 -16.26 -9.76 7.82
C THR A 193 -16.35 -10.50 9.15
N ASP A 194 -16.59 -11.81 9.13
CA ASP A 194 -16.66 -12.61 10.38
C ASP A 194 -15.28 -12.85 10.99
N SER A 195 -14.27 -12.99 10.13
CA SER A 195 -12.87 -13.18 10.53
C SER A 195 -12.24 -11.96 11.20
N ARG A 196 -12.78 -10.76 10.93
CA ARG A 196 -12.26 -9.52 11.46
C ARG A 196 -13.02 -9.20 12.73
N ASP A 197 -12.28 -9.21 13.83
CA ASP A 197 -12.68 -8.54 15.07
C ASP A 197 -12.58 -7.02 14.87
N MET A 198 -13.35 -6.50 13.90
CA MET A 198 -13.55 -5.07 13.74
C MET A 198 -14.42 -4.63 14.90
N THR A 199 -13.75 -4.22 15.96
CA THR A 199 -14.33 -3.64 17.19
C THR A 199 -15.13 -2.36 16.94
N TRP A 200 -15.24 -1.89 15.70
CA TRP A 200 -16.04 -0.74 15.35
C TRP A 200 -17.26 -1.17 14.51
N THR A 201 -18.42 -0.91 15.09
CA THR A 201 -19.71 -0.97 14.43
C THR A 201 -19.93 0.27 13.58
N PHE A 202 -20.90 0.22 12.66
CA PHE A 202 -21.33 1.43 11.93
C PHE A 202 -21.76 2.54 12.90
N ALA A 203 -22.34 2.19 14.05
CA ALA A 203 -22.67 3.15 15.10
C ALA A 203 -21.42 3.86 15.63
N ASP A 204 -20.28 3.18 15.69
CA ASP A 204 -19.02 3.75 16.16
C ASP A 204 -18.46 4.85 15.26
N LEU A 205 -18.89 4.94 14.00
CA LEU A 205 -18.58 6.09 13.15
C LEU A 205 -19.24 7.40 13.65
N PHE A 206 -20.42 7.28 14.27
CA PHE A 206 -21.29 8.41 14.60
C PHE A 206 -21.46 8.65 16.09
N THR A 207 -21.17 7.67 16.93
CA THR A 207 -21.21 7.85 18.38
C THR A 207 -20.04 8.72 18.82
N SER A 208 -20.28 9.65 19.74
CA SER A 208 -19.26 10.60 20.17
C SER A 208 -18.10 9.97 20.94
N ASN A 209 -18.26 8.72 21.37
CA ASN A 209 -17.38 8.04 22.33
C ASN A 209 -16.23 7.25 21.69
N THR A 210 -16.17 7.15 20.36
CA THR A 210 -15.12 6.37 19.71
C THR A 210 -13.88 7.22 19.45
N SER A 211 -12.74 6.76 19.98
CA SER A 211 -11.42 7.37 19.77
C SER A 211 -10.90 7.22 18.33
N LEU A 212 -11.57 6.39 17.53
CA LEU A 212 -11.13 6.00 16.20
C LEU A 212 -11.30 7.10 15.15
N ILE A 213 -12.36 7.90 15.26
CA ILE A 213 -12.64 8.98 14.29
C ILE A 213 -12.63 10.32 15.01
N PRO A 214 -11.61 11.17 14.77
CA PRO A 214 -11.57 12.51 15.30
C PRO A 214 -12.84 13.28 14.96
N ALA A 215 -13.33 14.12 15.88
CA ALA A 215 -14.51 14.96 15.63
C ALA A 215 -14.38 15.83 14.37
N SER A 216 -13.14 16.21 14.00
CA SER A 216 -12.81 16.94 12.77
C SER A 216 -13.10 16.17 11.49
N VAL A 217 -13.17 14.84 11.54
CA VAL A 217 -13.52 13.99 10.39
C VAL A 217 -15.04 13.91 10.24
N ARG A 218 -15.80 13.81 11.34
CA ARG A 218 -17.26 13.67 11.32
C ARG A 218 -17.97 14.79 10.56
N SER A 219 -17.53 16.04 10.74
CA SER A 219 -18.10 17.20 10.03
C SER A 219 -17.75 17.27 8.54
N ARG A 220 -16.87 16.36 8.06
CA ARG A 220 -16.41 16.32 6.67
C ARG A 220 -16.87 15.08 5.93
N VAL A 221 -17.62 14.18 6.55
CA VAL A 221 -18.07 12.97 5.89
C VAL A 221 -18.96 13.34 4.70
N ARG A 222 -18.55 12.90 3.50
CA ARG A 222 -19.28 13.13 2.24
C ARG A 222 -20.14 11.95 1.87
N ALA A 223 -19.58 10.76 1.99
CA ALA A 223 -20.18 9.51 1.57
C ALA A 223 -19.66 8.38 2.46
N ILE A 224 -20.48 7.35 2.62
CA ILE A 224 -20.14 6.15 3.38
C ILE A 224 -20.53 4.96 2.53
N TYR A 225 -19.55 4.11 2.26
CA TYR A 225 -19.70 2.85 1.55
C TYR A 225 -19.50 1.73 2.56
N CYS A 226 -20.54 0.93 2.78
CA CYS A 226 -20.49 -0.21 3.69
C CYS A 226 -20.71 -1.49 2.89
N LEU A 227 -19.81 -2.45 3.05
CA LEU A 227 -19.94 -3.81 2.57
C LEU A 227 -19.93 -4.75 3.76
N ASP A 228 -21.03 -5.45 3.96
CA ASP A 228 -21.15 -6.45 5.02
C ASP A 228 -21.01 -7.83 4.39
N LEU A 229 -19.87 -8.48 4.66
CA LEU A 229 -19.53 -9.83 4.21
C LEU A 229 -19.68 -10.85 5.34
N ARG A 230 -20.23 -10.45 6.48
CA ARG A 230 -20.52 -11.41 7.56
C ARG A 230 -21.59 -12.38 7.10
N SER A 231 -21.42 -13.65 7.48
CA SER A 231 -22.42 -14.68 7.29
C SER A 231 -23.75 -14.17 7.84
N ALA A 232 -24.83 -14.28 7.06
CA ALA A 232 -26.14 -13.94 7.59
C ALA A 232 -26.36 -14.75 8.89
N PRO A 233 -26.80 -14.11 9.98
CA PRO A 233 -27.06 -14.84 11.22
C PRO A 233 -28.03 -15.97 10.87
N THR A 234 -27.65 -17.21 11.19
CA THR A 234 -28.37 -18.43 10.80
C THR A 234 -29.70 -18.58 11.56
N THR A 235 -30.42 -17.49 11.79
CA THR A 235 -31.60 -17.37 12.66
C THR A 235 -32.89 -17.91 12.05
N LEU A 236 -32.80 -18.60 10.91
CA LEU A 236 -33.88 -19.46 10.44
C LEU A 236 -33.57 -20.91 10.83
N THR A 237 -33.55 -21.19 12.13
CA THR A 237 -34.19 -22.42 12.61
C THR A 237 -35.65 -22.31 12.22
N ARG A 238 -35.92 -22.69 10.97
CA ARG A 238 -37.26 -22.97 10.46
C ARG A 238 -37.86 -23.94 11.47
N ASN A 239 -38.79 -23.45 12.29
CA ASN A 239 -39.60 -24.27 13.17
C ASN A 239 -40.45 -25.19 12.28
N ASP A 240 -39.87 -26.29 11.77
CA ASP A 240 -40.59 -27.36 11.08
C ASP A 240 -41.41 -28.23 12.06
N SER A 241 -41.69 -27.71 13.26
CA SER A 241 -42.59 -28.32 14.23
C SER A 241 -43.98 -27.71 14.12
N GLU A 242 -44.69 -27.95 13.02
CA GLU A 242 -46.18 -27.91 12.94
C GLU A 242 -46.65 -28.30 11.53
N VAL A 243 -46.83 -29.60 11.25
CA VAL A 243 -48.07 -30.19 10.71
C VAL A 243 -47.97 -31.71 10.95
N ASN A 244 -48.34 -32.14 12.16
CA ASN A 244 -48.93 -33.47 12.35
C ASN A 244 -50.44 -33.26 12.37
N HIS A 245 -51.12 -33.49 11.25
CA HIS A 245 -52.55 -33.77 11.20
C HIS A 245 -52.87 -34.69 10.03
#